data_AF-A0A433UH20-F1
#
_entry.id   AF-A0A433UH20-F1
#
_cell.length_a   1.000
_cell.length_b   1.000
_cell.length_c   1.000
_cell.angle_alpha   90.00
_cell.angle_beta   90.00
_cell.angle_gamma   90.00
#
_symmetry.space_group_name_H-M   'P 1'
#
loop_
_entity.id
_entity.type
_entity.pdbx_description
1 polymer ?
#
loop_
_entity_poly.entity_id
_entity_poly.type
_entity_poly.pdbx_seq_one_letter_code
_entity_poly.pdbx_strand_id
1 'polypeptide(L)'
;MKKLFPITLSLVIVSSGIASAQNTPSQVVSVGDGDTIRVSMNGKTETIRMACMDTPERKQNPYGAASTNRLKQLLPRGASV
;
A
#
# COMPACT_ATOMS: atom_id res chain seq x y z
N MET A 1 -65.51 -1.39 -10.63
CA MET A 1 -64.31 -2.07 -11.14
C MET A 1 -63.08 -1.37 -10.57
N LYS A 2 -62.49 -1.91 -9.48
CA LYS A 2 -61.34 -1.29 -8.80
C LYS A 2 -60.08 -1.96 -9.33
N LYS A 3 -59.28 -1.25 -10.15
CA LYS A 3 -58.03 -1.79 -10.68
C LYS A 3 -56.97 -1.73 -9.58
N LEU A 4 -56.53 -2.91 -9.13
CA LEU A 4 -55.48 -3.10 -8.15
C LEU A 4 -54.12 -2.93 -8.87
N PHE A 5 -53.41 -1.83 -8.63
CA PHE A 5 -52.06 -1.62 -9.15
C PHE A 5 -51.05 -2.30 -8.21
N PRO A 6 -50.14 -3.17 -8.71
CA PRO A 6 -49.13 -3.79 -7.86
C PRO A 6 -48.03 -2.78 -7.53
N ILE A 7 -47.83 -2.51 -6.24
CA ILE A 7 -46.69 -1.76 -5.73
C ILE A 7 -45.49 -2.70 -5.77
N THR A 8 -44.60 -2.52 -6.75
CA THR A 8 -43.31 -3.22 -6.80
C THR A 8 -42.38 -2.65 -5.72
N LEU A 9 -42.13 -3.44 -4.68
CA LEU A 9 -41.17 -3.15 -3.62
C LEU A 9 -39.74 -3.37 -4.16
N SER A 10 -39.05 -2.30 -4.54
CA SER A 10 -37.63 -2.38 -4.92
C SER A 10 -36.76 -2.63 -3.69
N LEU A 11 -36.17 -3.83 -3.62
CA LEU A 11 -35.20 -4.21 -2.61
C LEU A 11 -33.85 -3.56 -2.91
N VAL A 12 -33.48 -2.51 -2.17
CA VAL A 12 -32.14 -1.90 -2.24
C VAL A 12 -31.19 -2.74 -1.39
N ILE A 13 -30.37 -3.56 -2.05
CA ILE A 13 -29.31 -4.32 -1.38
C ILE A 13 -28.15 -3.35 -1.09
N VAL A 14 -28.06 -2.88 0.15
CA VAL A 14 -26.88 -2.15 0.62
C VAL A 14 -25.76 -3.16 0.85
N SER A 15 -24.86 -3.31 -0.12
CA SER A 15 -23.69 -4.15 0.04
C SER A 15 -22.68 -3.46 0.95
N SER A 16 -22.66 -3.85 2.23
CA SER A 16 -21.54 -3.54 3.14
C SER A 16 -20.30 -4.28 2.65
N GLY A 17 -19.52 -3.65 1.77
CA GLY A 17 -18.28 -4.22 1.24
C GLY A 17 -17.21 -4.25 2.33
N ILE A 18 -16.74 -5.44 2.69
CA ILE A 18 -15.50 -5.58 3.47
C ILE A 18 -14.35 -5.21 2.54
N ALA A 19 -13.62 -4.13 2.85
CA ALA A 19 -12.43 -3.76 2.09
C ALA A 19 -11.31 -4.78 2.39
N SER A 20 -10.87 -5.50 1.35
CA SER A 20 -9.67 -6.32 1.41
C SER A 20 -8.45 -5.46 1.03
N ALA A 21 -7.33 -5.67 1.70
CA ALA A 21 -6.06 -5.20 1.17
C ALA A 21 -5.75 -5.95 -0.14
N GLN A 22 -5.30 -5.22 -1.17
CA GLN A 22 -4.85 -5.79 -2.43
C GLN A 22 -3.32 -5.80 -2.43
N ASN A 23 -2.72 -6.99 -2.44
CA ASN A 23 -1.28 -7.13 -2.62
C ASN A 23 -0.94 -7.00 -4.10
N THR A 24 -0.03 -6.10 -4.44
CA THR A 24 0.46 -5.92 -5.81
C THR A 24 1.93 -6.33 -5.86
N PRO A 25 2.26 -7.48 -6.47
CA PRO A 25 3.64 -7.96 -6.56
C PRO A 25 4.54 -6.92 -7.21
N SER A 26 5.64 -6.62 -6.55
CA SER A 26 6.58 -5.59 -6.98
C SER A 26 8.02 -6.04 -6.73
N GLN A 27 8.99 -5.35 -7.37
CA GLN A 27 10.41 -5.62 -7.16
C GLN A 27 11.14 -4.40 -6.62
N VAL A 28 11.96 -4.57 -5.59
CA VAL A 28 12.73 -3.47 -5.00
C VAL A 28 13.79 -2.94 -5.96
N VAL A 29 13.73 -1.64 -6.26
CA VAL A 29 14.71 -0.92 -7.08
C VAL A 29 15.77 -0.27 -6.20
N SER A 30 15.37 0.41 -5.12
CA SER A 30 16.29 1.07 -4.19
C SER A 30 15.63 1.36 -2.84
N VAL A 31 16.44 1.60 -1.81
CA VAL A 31 15.99 2.09 -0.50
C VAL A 31 16.40 3.57 -0.36
N GLY A 32 15.45 4.43 0.00
CA GLY A 32 15.66 5.87 0.23
C GLY A 32 16.21 6.16 1.61
N ASP A 33 15.50 5.70 2.64
CA ASP A 33 15.77 5.89 4.07
C ASP A 33 15.20 4.69 4.87
N GLY A 34 14.84 4.87 6.15
CA GLY A 34 14.36 3.79 7.02
C GLY A 34 12.90 3.36 6.81
N ASP A 35 12.10 4.13 6.07
CA ASP A 35 10.70 3.80 5.78
C ASP A 35 10.28 4.00 4.32
N THR A 36 11.19 4.52 3.47
CA THR A 36 10.92 4.79 2.06
C THR A 36 11.70 3.85 1.14
N ILE A 37 10.98 3.19 0.22
CA ILE A 37 11.53 2.35 -0.84
C ILE A 37 11.09 2.83 -2.22
N ARG A 38 11.82 2.45 -3.26
CA ARG A 38 11.38 2.52 -4.65
C ARG A 38 11.20 1.11 -5.19
N VAL A 39 10.07 0.84 -5.81
CA VAL A 39 9.75 -0.47 -6.39
C VAL A 39 9.41 -0.34 -7.87
N SER A 40 9.70 -1.39 -8.63
CA SER A 40 9.16 -1.58 -9.96
C SER A 40 7.79 -2.24 -9.81
N MET A 41 6.75 -1.50 -10.18
CA MET A 41 5.36 -1.93 -10.12
C MET A 41 4.69 -1.55 -11.44
N ASN A 42 4.08 -2.53 -12.12
CA ASN A 42 3.37 -2.31 -13.40
C ASN A 42 4.21 -1.57 -14.47
N GLY A 43 5.51 -1.88 -14.57
CA GLY A 43 6.42 -1.27 -15.54
C GLY A 43 6.87 0.16 -15.19
N LYS A 44 6.47 0.69 -14.03
CA LYS A 44 6.88 2.01 -13.52
C LYS A 44 7.70 1.87 -12.24
N THR A 45 8.54 2.86 -11.98
CA THR A 45 9.22 2.96 -10.68
C THR A 45 8.39 3.87 -9.78
N GLU A 46 7.86 3.30 -8.69
CA GLU A 46 7.02 3.99 -7.73
C GLU A 46 7.78 4.18 -6.42
N THR A 47 7.62 5.34 -5.78
CA THR A 47 8.19 5.61 -4.46
C THR A 47 7.12 5.33 -3.40
N ILE A 48 7.41 4.42 -2.48
CA ILE A 48 6.48 3.97 -1.44
C ILE A 48 7.07 4.36 -0.09
N ARG A 49 6.28 5.08 0.71
CA ARG A 49 6.55 5.31 2.13
C ARG A 49 5.69 4.36 2.95
N MET A 50 6.31 3.57 3.82
CA MET A 50 5.62 2.54 4.58
C MET A 50 4.61 3.16 5.55
N ALA A 51 3.36 2.73 5.46
CA ALA A 51 2.30 3.22 6.33
C ALA A 51 2.58 2.83 7.79
N CYS A 52 2.25 3.73 8.71
CA CYS A 52 2.39 3.54 10.16
C CYS A 52 3.84 3.32 10.64
N MET A 53 4.83 3.60 9.80
CA MET A 53 6.24 3.65 10.18
C MET A 53 6.77 5.07 9.94
N ASP A 54 7.48 5.62 10.92
CA ASP A 54 8.19 6.88 10.78
C ASP A 54 9.58 6.71 11.39
N THR A 55 10.59 6.83 10.53
CA THR A 55 11.99 6.61 10.89
C THR A 55 12.80 7.89 10.70
N PRO A 56 13.94 8.02 11.40
CA PRO A 56 14.83 9.14 11.13
C PRO A 56 15.29 9.11 9.67
N GLU A 57 15.21 10.27 9.03
CA GLU A 57 15.69 10.49 7.68
C GLU A 57 17.18 10.17 7.59
N ARG A 58 17.66 9.76 6.41
CA ARG A 58 19.03 9.23 6.23
C ARG A 58 20.16 10.10 6.82
N LYS A 59 19.99 11.43 6.84
CA LYS A 59 21.00 12.38 7.35
C LYS A 59 20.77 12.81 8.81
N GLN A 60 19.72 12.33 9.46
CA GLN A 60 19.41 12.66 10.84
C GLN A 60 20.22 11.78 11.79
N ASN A 61 20.91 12.44 12.72
CA ASN A 61 21.63 11.75 13.79
C ASN A 61 20.68 11.44 14.95
N PRO A 62 20.91 10.34 15.70
CA PRO A 62 22.01 9.38 15.51
C PRO A 62 21.66 8.18 14.61
N TYR A 63 20.37 7.95 14.29
CA TYR A 63 19.93 6.65 13.76
C TYR A 63 19.55 6.62 12.27
N GLY A 64 19.58 7.73 11.54
CA GLY A 64 19.16 7.78 10.13
C GLY A 64 19.96 6.86 9.21
N ALA A 65 21.27 6.76 9.42
CA ALA A 65 22.11 5.82 8.68
C ALA A 65 21.80 4.35 9.07
N ALA A 66 21.57 4.09 10.36
CA ALA A 66 21.30 2.75 10.88
C ALA A 66 19.95 2.20 10.39
N SER A 67 18.89 3.01 10.43
CA SER A 67 17.55 2.65 9.92
C SER A 67 17.59 2.34 8.42
N THR A 68 18.22 3.23 7.63
CA THR A 68 18.41 3.05 6.18
C THR A 68 19.17 1.76 5.86
N ASN A 69 20.27 1.49 6.59
CA ASN A 69 21.08 0.30 6.36
C ASN A 69 20.34 -0.98 6.76
N ARG A 70 19.55 -0.94 7.85
CA ARG A 70 18.74 -2.08 8.26
C ARG A 70 17.69 -2.41 7.19
N LEU A 71 17.01 -1.40 6.64
CA LEU A 71 16.02 -1.63 5.59
C LEU A 71 16.66 -2.19 4.31
N LYS A 72 17.86 -1.73 3.93
CA LYS A 72 18.62 -2.31 2.79
C LYS A 72 18.97 -3.80 2.98
N GLN A 73 19.25 -4.23 4.21
CA GLN A 73 19.53 -5.64 4.50
C GLN A 73 18.27 -6.50 4.39
N LEU A 74 17.12 -5.96 4.81
CA LEU A 74 15.83 -6.65 4.76
C LEU A 74 15.27 -6.70 3.32
N LEU A 75 15.45 -5.61 2.57
CA LEU A 75 14.93 -5.40 1.23
C LEU A 75 16.07 -5.07 0.26
N PRO A 76 16.94 -6.05 -0.07
CA PRO A 76 17.99 -5.85 -1.05
C PRO A 76 17.38 -5.55 -2.43
N ARG A 77 18.15 -4.87 -3.29
CA ARG A 77 17.75 -4.61 -4.67
C ARG A 77 17.42 -5.94 -5.37
N GLY A 78 16.27 -5.99 -6.05
CA GLY A 78 15.78 -7.18 -6.72
C GLY A 78 14.87 -8.07 -5.86
N ALA A 79 14.71 -7.78 -4.56
CA ALA A 79 13.76 -8.50 -3.70
C ALA A 79 12.33 -8.35 -4.22
N SER A 80 11.57 -9.44 -4.20
CA SER A 80 10.13 -9.45 -4.48
C SER A 80 9.35 -9.12 -3.21
N VAL A 81 8.38 -8.21 -3.32
CA VAL A 81 7.51 -7.73 -2.24
C VAL A 81 6.06 -7.64 -2.69
#